data_AF-A0A950Q2G4-F1
#
_entry.id   AF-A0A950Q2G4-F1
#
_cell.length_a   1.000
_cell.length_b   1.000
_cell.length_c   1.000
_cell.angle_alpha   90.00
_cell.angle_beta   90.00
_cell.angle_gamma   90.00
#
_symmetry.space_group_name_H-M   'P 1'
#
loop_
_entity.id
_entity.type
_entity.pdbx_description
1 polymer ?
#
loop_
_entity_poly.entity_id
_entity_poly.type
_entity_poly.pdbx_seq_one_letter_code
_entity_poly.pdbx_strand_id
1 'polypeptide(L)' 'MSNGEITRADIESKLRQIRGGVDEVGESARNIGLIVGAVAVVAVVGTVFLFGRRKGRKEKTVVEIRRV' A
#
# COMPACT_ATOMS: atom_id res chain seq x y z
N MET A 1 2.07 -28.38 43.40
CA MET A 1 3.08 -27.65 42.60
C MET A 1 3.69 -28.65 41.64
N SER A 2 3.28 -28.63 40.36
CA SER A 2 3.83 -29.55 39.36
C SER A 2 5.24 -29.11 38.99
N ASN A 3 6.16 -30.04 39.14
CA ASN A 3 7.60 -29.89 39.01
C ASN A 3 7.97 -29.65 37.53
N GLY A 4 8.49 -28.47 37.19
CA GLY A 4 9.29 -28.07 35.99
C GLY A 4 9.14 -28.70 34.59
N GLU A 5 8.27 -29.67 34.35
CA GLU A 5 8.16 -30.38 33.07
C GLU A 5 7.29 -29.58 32.12
N ILE A 6 7.94 -28.99 31.11
CA ILE A 6 7.24 -28.34 30.02
C ILE A 6 6.50 -29.41 29.22
N THR A 7 5.17 -29.36 29.24
CA THR A 7 4.36 -30.28 28.46
C THR A 7 4.16 -29.77 27.03
N ARG A 8 3.79 -30.67 26.11
CA ARG A 8 3.42 -30.30 24.74
C ARG A 8 2.30 -29.23 24.72
N ALA A 9 1.37 -29.30 25.67
CA ALA A 9 0.27 -28.34 25.77
C ALA A 9 0.76 -26.92 26.12
N ASP A 10 1.78 -26.80 26.97
CA ASP A 10 2.40 -25.52 27.33
C ASP A 10 3.09 -24.88 26.12
N ILE A 11 3.80 -25.68 25.34
CA ILE A 11 4.46 -25.24 24.09
C ILE A 11 3.40 -24.76 23.08
N GLU A 12 2.35 -25.54 22.88
CA GLU A 12 1.27 -25.22 21.94
C GLU A 12 0.51 -23.94 22.34
N SER A 13 0.30 -23.75 23.63
CA SER A 13 -0.28 -22.53 24.21
C SER A 13 0.59 -21.31 23.92
N LYS A 14 1.91 -21.40 24.18
CA LYS A 14 2.87 -20.32 23.91
C LYS A 14 3.01 -20.01 22.42
N LEU A 15 3.05 -21.02 21.57
CA LEU A 15 3.09 -20.84 20.12
C LEU A 15 1.84 -20.15 19.59
N ARG A 16 0.65 -20.53 20.08
CA ARG A 16 -0.60 -19.83 19.72
C ARG A 16 -0.58 -18.37 20.18
N GLN A 17 -0.11 -18.10 21.39
CA GLN A 17 0.00 -16.74 21.91
C GLN A 17 0.91 -15.86 21.04
N ILE A 18 2.09 -16.37 20.67
CA ILE A 18 3.05 -15.65 19.81
C ILE A 18 2.47 -15.47 18.41
N ARG A 19 1.88 -16.54 17.83
CA ARG A 19 1.31 -16.51 16.49
C ARG A 19 0.16 -15.51 16.38
N GLY A 20 -0.73 -15.42 17.37
CA GLY A 20 -1.81 -14.43 17.37
C GLY A 20 -1.30 -12.99 17.27
N GLY A 21 -0.24 -12.64 18.01
CA GLY A 21 0.38 -11.32 17.92
C GLY A 21 1.09 -11.08 16.58
N VAL A 22 1.68 -12.11 15.98
CA VAL A 22 2.35 -12.02 14.66
C VAL A 22 1.32 -11.89 13.53
N ASP A 23 0.21 -12.62 13.59
CA ASP A 23 -0.86 -12.56 12.59
C ASP A 23 -1.50 -11.16 12.59
N GLU A 24 -1.76 -10.56 13.77
CA GLU A 24 -2.32 -9.20 13.89
C GLU A 24 -1.37 -8.12 13.35
N VAL A 25 -0.08 -8.24 13.64
CA VAL A 25 0.96 -7.34 13.10
C VAL A 25 1.11 -7.53 11.59
N GLY A 26 1.09 -8.77 11.10
CA GLY A 26 1.18 -9.10 9.69
C GLY A 26 -0.02 -8.57 8.89
N GLU A 27 -1.23 -8.69 9.42
CA GLU A 27 -2.45 -8.17 8.80
C GLU A 27 -2.46 -6.64 8.76
N SER A 28 -2.05 -5.99 9.86
CA SER A 28 -1.90 -4.54 9.93
C SER A 28 -0.83 -4.03 8.94
N ALA A 29 0.34 -4.67 8.90
CA ALA A 29 1.42 -4.32 7.98
C ALA A 29 1.00 -4.51 6.51
N ARG A 30 0.26 -5.58 6.20
CA ARG A 30 -0.27 -5.84 4.85
C ARG A 30 -1.25 -4.74 4.41
N ASN A 31 -2.17 -4.35 5.29
CA ASN A 31 -3.15 -3.30 4.99
C ASN A 31 -2.47 -1.93 4.80
N ILE A 32 -1.51 -1.58 5.64
CA ILE A 32 -0.71 -0.35 5.48
C ILE A 32 0.07 -0.39 4.17
N GLY A 33 0.72 -1.50 3.86
CA GLY A 33 1.48 -1.67 2.62
C GLY A 33 0.62 -1.49 1.37
N LEU A 34 -0.60 -2.03 1.35
CA LEU A 34 -1.56 -1.85 0.25
C LEU A 34 -1.97 -0.38 0.07
N ILE A 35 -2.27 0.32 1.17
CA ILE A 35 -2.67 1.74 1.13
C ILE A 35 -1.50 2.60 0.61
N VAL A 36 -0.31 2.42 1.17
CA VAL A 36 0.90 3.17 0.76
C VAL A 36 1.22 2.91 -0.70
N GLY A 37 1.16 1.66 -1.16
CA GLY A 37 1.36 1.30 -2.56
C GLY A 37 0.36 1.97 -3.50
N ALA A 38 -0.93 1.94 -3.14
CA ALA A 38 -1.98 2.58 -3.94
C ALA A 38 -1.76 4.10 -4.05
N VAL A 39 -1.43 4.77 -2.93
CA VAL A 39 -1.14 6.21 -2.90
C VAL A 39 0.07 6.54 -3.78
N ALA A 40 1.14 5.75 -3.71
CA ALA A 40 2.33 5.96 -4.53
C ALA A 40 2.02 5.88 -6.03
N VAL A 41 1.22 4.89 -6.45
CA VAL A 41 0.80 4.75 -7.86
C VAL A 41 0.00 5.97 -8.32
N VAL A 42 -0.98 6.42 -7.53
CA VAL A 42 -1.79 7.60 -7.85
C VAL A 42 -0.91 8.85 -7.95
N ALA A 43 0.06 9.01 -7.03
CA ALA A 43 0.97 10.14 -7.05
C ALA A 43 1.86 10.16 -8.31
N VAL A 44 2.39 9.01 -8.73
CA VAL A 44 3.18 8.89 -9.96
C VAL A 44 2.35 9.22 -11.19
N VAL A 45 1.18 8.60 -11.33
CA VAL A 45 0.26 8.84 -12.46
C VAL A 45 -0.18 10.30 -12.51
N GLY A 46 -0.56 10.87 -11.36
CA GLY A 46 -0.96 12.27 -11.25
C GLY A 46 0.17 13.22 -11.64
N THR A 47 1.40 12.92 -11.22
CA THR A 47 2.59 13.71 -11.57
C THR A 47 2.83 13.70 -13.08
N VAL A 48 2.86 12.52 -13.70
CA VAL A 48 3.04 12.37 -15.15
C VAL A 48 1.93 13.10 -15.91
N PHE A 49 0.68 12.93 -15.51
CA PHE A 49 -0.47 13.62 -16.10
C PHE A 49 -0.34 15.15 -16.01
N LEU A 50 0.05 15.69 -14.85
CA LEU A 50 0.22 17.13 -14.67
C LEU A 50 1.32 17.70 -15.56
N PHE A 51 2.44 16.99 -15.71
CA PHE A 51 3.51 17.39 -16.62
C PHE A 51 3.03 17.41 -18.08
N GLY A 52 2.34 16.35 -18.53
CA GLY A 52 1.75 16.29 -19.87
C GLY A 52 0.73 17.40 -20.11
N ARG A 53 -0.21 17.61 -19.18
CA ARG A 53 -1.24 18.65 -19.24
C ARG A 53 -0.64 20.07 -19.29
N ARG A 54 0.46 20.30 -18.57
CA ARG A 54 1.15 21.60 -18.57
C ARG A 54 1.84 21.85 -19.90
N LYS A 55 2.49 20.83 -20.50
CA LYS A 55 3.13 20.94 -21.81
C LYS A 55 2.11 21.15 -22.93
N GLY A 56 1.05 20.34 -23.00
CA GLY A 56 0.02 20.46 -24.03
C GLY A 56 -0.76 21.79 -23.99
N ARG A 57 -0.85 22.45 -22.83
CA ARG A 57 -1.42 23.81 -22.74
C ARG A 57 -0.53 24.89 -23.35
N LYS A 58 0.79 24.68 -23.41
CA LYS A 58 1.74 25.63 -24.02
C LYS A 58 1.81 25.47 -25.53
N GLU A 59 1.65 24.26 -26.03
CA GLU A 59 1.79 23.91 -27.45
C GLU A 59 0.45 23.97 -28.22
N LYS A 60 -0.46 24.88 -27.85
CA LYS A 60 -1.75 24.98 -28.53
C LYS A 60 -1.58 25.59 -29.92
N THR A 61 -1.94 24.83 -30.96
CA THR A 61 -2.08 25.35 -32.33
C THR A 61 -3.32 26.23 -32.41
N VAL A 62 -3.13 27.51 -32.74
CA VAL A 62 -4.22 28.41 -33.10
C VAL A 62 -4.48 28.26 -34.59
N VAL A 63 -5.68 27.81 -34.95
CA VAL A 63 -6.13 27.79 -36.35
C VAL A 63 -7.18 28.88 -36.54
N GLU A 64 -6.91 29.82 -37.44
CA GLU A 64 -7.94 30.74 -37.91
C GLU A 64 -8.91 29.98 -38.82
N ILE A 65 -10.18 29.94 -38.44
CA ILE A 65 -11.24 29.35 -39.26
C ILE A 65 -11.56 30.37 -40.35
N ARG A 66 -11.04 30.15 -41.57
CA ARG A 66 -11.43 30.93 -42.74
C ARG A 66 -12.62 30.25 -43.42
N ARG A 67 -13.78 30.92 -43.43
CA ARG A 67 -14.96 30.48 -44.18
C ARG A 67 -14.78 30.92 -45.64
N VAL A 68 -14.78 29.95 -46.56
CA VAL A 68 -14.84 30.17 -48.01
C VAL A 68 -16.29 30.21 -48.48
#